data_AF-A0A821K8E6-F1
#
_entry.id   AF-A0A821K8E6-F1
#
_cell.length_a   1.000
_cell.length_b   1.000
_cell.length_c   1.000
_cell.angle_alpha   90.00
_cell.angle_beta   90.00
_cell.angle_gamma   90.00
#
_symmetry.space_group_name_H-M   'P 1'
#
loop_
_entity.id
_entity.type
_entity.pdbx_description
1 polymer ?
#
loop_
_entity_poly.entity_id
_entity_poly.type
_entity_poly.pdbx_seq_one_letter_code
_entity_poly.pdbx_strand_id
1 'polypeptide(L)'
;MKDSVELQKKNHHSWFEWAQLFIYLSIPVVIIIYTVIQNNNDISIAEKNRRQDLEIDERRHKQDIELAEQRRQQDIFLAAEQQEEDILLNYFNSLGKLLEKHGVNLNETAVGRRIGRFTTLAALNQLNSKRKTLVIVSLIENTLLTIQKD
;
A
#
# COMPACT_ATOMS: atom_id res chain seq x y z
N MET A 1 39.51 95.01 -27.99
CA MET A 1 38.71 94.03 -28.77
C MET A 1 39.37 92.65 -28.71
N LYS A 2 39.67 92.16 -27.51
CA LYS A 2 40.35 90.87 -27.29
C LYS A 2 39.85 90.08 -26.07
N ASP A 3 38.85 90.60 -25.35
CA ASP A 3 38.37 90.02 -24.08
C ASP A 3 36.98 89.36 -24.20
N SER A 4 36.44 89.25 -25.41
CA SER A 4 35.08 88.73 -25.64
C SER A 4 35.06 87.30 -26.19
N VAL A 5 36.21 86.63 -26.36
CA VAL A 5 36.31 85.31 -27.01
C VAL A 5 36.53 84.17 -26.01
N GLU A 6 36.77 84.45 -24.72
CA GLU A 6 37.19 83.42 -23.76
C GLU A 6 36.15 83.00 -22.71
N LEU A 7 34.86 83.35 -22.88
CA LEU A 7 33.82 83.03 -21.89
C LEU A 7 32.75 82.05 -22.36
N GLN A 8 33.03 81.24 -23.39
CA GLN A 8 32.03 80.31 -23.93
C GLN A 8 32.51 78.87 -24.10
N LYS A 9 33.37 78.38 -23.20
CA LYS A 9 33.81 76.97 -23.23
C LYS A 9 33.88 76.31 -21.85
N LYS A 10 32.84 76.50 -21.02
CA LYS A 10 32.78 75.85 -19.70
C LYS A 10 31.35 75.70 -19.18
N ASN A 11 30.54 74.84 -19.82
CA ASN A 11 29.31 74.34 -19.15
C ASN A 11 28.67 73.08 -19.75
N HIS A 12 29.13 72.61 -20.90
CA HIS A 12 28.60 71.36 -21.48
C HIS A 12 29.09 70.08 -20.78
N HIS A 13 30.11 70.14 -19.91
CA HIS A 13 30.64 68.94 -19.23
C HIS A 13 29.86 68.59 -17.95
N SER A 14 29.38 69.58 -17.20
CA SER A 14 28.69 69.39 -15.92
C SER A 14 27.39 68.60 -16.05
N TRP A 15 26.56 68.90 -17.07
CA TRP A 15 25.28 68.20 -17.24
C TRP A 15 25.47 66.73 -17.70
N PHE A 16 26.49 66.47 -18.52
CA PHE A 16 26.83 65.10 -18.93
C PHE A 16 27.40 64.30 -17.75
N GLU A 17 28.24 64.88 -16.90
CA GLU A 17 28.74 64.24 -15.68
C GLU A 17 27.60 63.92 -14.70
N TRP A 18 26.64 64.84 -14.53
CA TRP A 18 25.43 64.59 -13.74
C TRP A 18 24.58 63.46 -14.31
N ALA A 19 24.35 63.43 -15.63
CA ALA A 19 23.65 62.33 -16.29
C ALA A 19 24.37 60.99 -16.08
N GLN A 20 25.70 60.99 -16.12
CA GLN A 20 26.52 59.80 -15.90
C GLN A 20 26.40 59.28 -14.45
N LEU A 21 26.33 60.18 -13.46
CA LEU A 21 26.07 59.80 -12.06
C LEU A 21 24.69 59.15 -11.87
N PHE A 22 23.65 59.64 -12.55
CA PHE A 22 22.33 59.00 -12.50
C PHE A 22 22.33 57.60 -13.15
N ILE A 23 23.12 57.41 -14.22
CA ILE A 23 23.29 56.09 -14.83
C ILE A 23 24.03 55.13 -13.87
N TYR A 24 25.08 55.60 -13.21
CA TYR A 24 25.79 54.78 -12.21
C TYR A 24 24.92 54.46 -10.98
N LEU A 25 24.01 55.36 -10.59
CA LEU A 25 23.08 55.16 -9.49
C LEU A 25 21.89 54.26 -9.87
N SER A 26 21.48 54.24 -11.14
CA SER A 26 20.31 53.45 -11.58
C SER A 26 20.61 51.95 -11.61
N ILE A 27 21.83 51.55 -11.96
CA ILE A 27 22.27 50.15 -12.01
C ILE A 27 22.00 49.42 -10.67
N PRO A 28 22.49 49.89 -9.49
CA PRO A 28 22.22 49.23 -8.22
C PRO A 28 20.74 49.26 -7.84
N VAL A 29 19.99 50.33 -8.18
CA VAL A 29 18.55 50.40 -7.92
C VAL A 29 17.77 49.33 -8.69
N VAL A 30 18.10 49.15 -9.97
CA VAL A 30 17.48 48.11 -10.81
C VAL A 30 17.80 46.71 -10.28
N ILE A 31 19.04 46.48 -9.85
CA ILE A 31 19.46 45.21 -9.25
C ILE A 31 18.64 44.93 -7.98
N ILE A 32 18.51 45.91 -7.07
CA ILE A 32 17.72 45.75 -5.83
C ILE A 32 16.26 45.40 -6.14
N ILE A 33 15.63 46.11 -7.08
CA ILE A 33 14.24 45.86 -7.47
C ILE A 33 14.08 44.45 -8.05
N TYR A 34 14.99 44.06 -8.95
CA TYR A 34 14.96 42.74 -9.57
C TYR A 34 15.13 41.62 -8.52
N THR A 35 16.06 41.76 -7.60
CA THR A 35 16.30 40.80 -6.51
C THR A 35 15.07 40.65 -5.61
N VAL A 36 14.38 41.74 -5.27
CA VAL A 36 13.15 41.67 -4.44
C VAL A 36 12.03 40.93 -5.16
N ILE A 37 11.82 41.21 -6.44
CA ILE A 37 10.79 40.54 -7.24
C ILE A 37 11.10 39.04 -7.36
N GLN A 38 12.36 38.70 -7.66
CA GLN A 38 12.79 37.30 -7.77
C GLN A 38 12.62 36.56 -6.45
N ASN A 39 13.08 37.13 -5.33
CA ASN A 39 12.95 36.52 -4.01
C ASN A 39 11.48 36.25 -3.62
N ASN A 40 10.57 37.18 -3.92
CA ASN A 40 9.15 37.00 -3.64
C ASN A 40 8.52 35.90 -4.51
N ASN A 41 8.92 35.80 -5.78
CA ASN A 41 8.47 34.74 -6.67
C ASN A 41 9.00 33.37 -6.21
N ASP A 42 10.26 33.29 -5.81
CA ASP A 42 10.89 32.07 -5.32
C ASP A 42 10.21 31.55 -4.03
N ILE A 43 9.87 32.46 -3.10
CA ILE A 43 9.13 32.11 -1.87
C ILE A 43 7.73 31.57 -2.21
N SER A 44 7.01 32.22 -3.13
CA SER A 44 5.67 31.79 -3.55
C SER A 44 5.68 30.40 -4.20
N ILE A 45 6.65 30.14 -5.08
CA ILE A 45 6.82 28.83 -5.72
C ILE A 45 7.19 27.77 -4.69
N ALA A 46 8.12 28.07 -3.78
CA ALA A 46 8.53 27.15 -2.72
C ALA A 46 7.36 26.79 -1.78
N GLU A 47 6.52 27.76 -1.41
CA GLU A 47 5.36 27.50 -0.56
C GLU A 47 4.30 26.66 -1.29
N LYS A 48 4.05 26.94 -2.57
CA LYS A 48 3.13 26.15 -3.38
C LYS A 48 3.60 24.70 -3.52
N ASN A 49 4.88 24.50 -3.81
CA ASN A 49 5.47 23.16 -3.92
C ASN A 49 5.38 22.42 -2.58
N ARG A 50 5.72 23.08 -1.46
CA ARG A 50 5.62 22.48 -0.12
C ARG A 50 4.20 22.02 0.21
N ARG A 51 3.18 22.81 -0.15
CA ARG A 51 1.78 22.41 0.06
C ARG A 51 1.40 21.20 -0.80
N GLN A 52 1.85 21.16 -2.05
CA GLN A 52 1.61 20.03 -2.93
C GLN A 52 2.30 18.76 -2.42
N ASP A 53 3.55 18.87 -1.96
CA ASP A 53 4.29 17.74 -1.41
C ASP A 53 3.60 17.16 -0.18
N LEU A 54 3.14 18.02 0.75
CA LEU A 54 2.37 17.61 1.92
C LEU A 54 1.06 16.90 1.52
N GLU A 55 0.34 17.43 0.53
CA GLU A 55 -0.90 16.81 0.08
C GLU A 55 -0.66 15.44 -0.59
N ILE A 56 0.42 15.31 -1.36
CA ILE A 56 0.82 14.04 -1.97
C ILE A 56 1.21 13.04 -0.88
N ASP A 57 1.97 13.46 0.12
CA ASP A 57 2.41 12.61 1.23
C ASP A 57 1.21 12.13 2.07
N GLU A 58 0.27 13.02 2.39
CA GLU A 58 -0.96 12.65 3.09
C GLU A 58 -1.82 11.64 2.31
N ARG A 59 -1.95 11.83 0.99
CA ARG A 59 -2.68 10.89 0.13
C ARG A 59 -1.98 9.53 0.08
N ARG A 60 -0.65 9.51 -0.07
CA ARG A 60 0.14 8.27 -0.07
C ARG A 60 0.01 7.55 1.27
N HIS A 61 0.14 8.28 2.37
CA HIS A 61 0.02 7.69 3.69
C HIS A 61 -1.35 7.05 3.92
N LYS A 62 -2.44 7.73 3.52
CA LYS A 62 -3.80 7.15 3.59
C LYS A 62 -3.93 5.89 2.74
N GLN A 63 -3.42 5.93 1.52
CA GLN A 63 -3.44 4.77 0.61
C GLN A 63 -2.63 3.59 1.17
N ASP A 64 -1.47 3.86 1.76
CA ASP A 64 -0.62 2.82 2.36
C ASP A 64 -1.29 2.17 3.57
N ILE A 65 -1.99 2.94 4.40
CA ILE A 65 -2.80 2.40 5.51
C ILE A 65 -3.90 1.49 4.98
N GLU A 66 -4.66 1.94 3.98
CA GLU A 66 -5.76 1.17 3.40
C GLU A 66 -5.25 -0.14 2.77
N LEU A 67 -4.16 -0.08 2.01
CA LEU A 67 -3.53 -1.27 1.44
C LEU A 67 -3.01 -2.22 2.51
N ALA A 68 -2.41 -1.71 3.59
CA ALA A 68 -1.96 -2.54 4.70
C ALA A 68 -3.13 -3.24 5.40
N GLU A 69 -4.25 -2.54 5.59
CA GLU A 69 -5.45 -3.12 6.19
C GLU A 69 -6.08 -4.19 5.29
N GLN A 70 -6.20 -3.93 3.99
CA GLN A 70 -6.68 -4.91 3.02
C GLN A 70 -5.80 -6.18 3.00
N ARG A 71 -4.47 -6.01 2.98
CA ARG A 71 -3.53 -7.15 3.03
C ARG A 71 -3.70 -7.94 4.32
N ARG A 72 -3.83 -7.26 5.46
CA ARG A 72 -4.03 -7.94 6.75
C ARG A 72 -5.32 -8.77 6.76
N GLN A 73 -6.41 -8.22 6.24
CA GLN A 73 -7.69 -8.95 6.14
C GLN A 73 -7.56 -10.16 5.20
N GLN A 74 -6.87 -9.99 4.07
CA GLN A 74 -6.59 -11.08 3.14
C GLN A 74 -5.74 -12.18 3.78
N ASP A 75 -4.68 -11.82 4.51
CA ASP A 75 -3.81 -12.77 5.20
C ASP A 75 -4.57 -13.57 6.26
N ILE A 76 -5.46 -12.92 7.03
CA ILE A 76 -6.33 -13.59 8.00
C ILE A 76 -7.25 -14.58 7.30
N PHE A 77 -7.85 -14.19 6.18
CA PHE A 77 -8.73 -15.06 5.41
C PHE A 77 -7.98 -16.26 4.83
N LEU A 78 -6.81 -16.05 4.23
CA LEU A 78 -5.97 -17.11 3.68
C LEU A 78 -5.48 -18.07 4.77
N ALA A 79 -5.07 -17.56 5.92
CA ALA A 79 -4.65 -18.38 7.05
C ALA A 79 -5.80 -19.27 7.56
N ALA A 80 -7.03 -18.74 7.63
CA ALA A 80 -8.20 -19.52 8.00
C ALA A 80 -8.50 -20.63 6.97
N GLU A 81 -8.49 -20.30 5.67
CA GLU A 81 -8.69 -21.29 4.60
C GLU A 81 -7.60 -22.38 4.61
N GLN A 82 -6.35 -22.00 4.88
CA GLN A 82 -5.22 -22.93 4.96
C GLN A 82 -5.32 -23.84 6.18
N GLN A 83 -5.69 -23.29 7.35
CA GLN A 83 -5.94 -24.09 8.54
C GLN A 83 -7.04 -25.13 8.31
N GLU A 84 -8.12 -24.76 7.64
CA GLU A 84 -9.18 -25.71 7.28
C GLU A 84 -8.70 -26.78 6.28
N GLU A 85 -7.75 -26.45 5.40
CA GLU A 85 -7.16 -27.40 4.44
C GLU A 85 -6.27 -28.41 5.15
N ASP A 86 -5.44 -27.93 6.07
CA ASP A 86 -4.61 -28.78 6.91
C ASP A 86 -5.45 -29.75 7.74
N ILE A 87 -6.58 -29.30 8.30
CA ILE A 87 -7.53 -30.16 9.02
C ILE A 87 -8.09 -31.25 8.09
N LEU A 88 -8.49 -30.88 6.88
CA LEU A 88 -9.06 -31.80 5.90
C LEU A 88 -8.02 -32.85 5.45
N LEU A 89 -6.80 -32.43 5.14
CA LEU A 89 -5.70 -33.32 4.75
C LEU A 89 -5.32 -34.27 5.88
N ASN A 90 -5.23 -33.76 7.12
CA ASN A 90 -4.96 -34.58 8.30
C ASN A 90 -6.06 -35.61 8.53
N TYR A 91 -7.33 -35.24 8.31
CA TYR A 91 -8.45 -36.16 8.37
C TYR A 91 -8.34 -37.28 7.33
N PHE A 92 -8.12 -36.93 6.04
CA PHE A 92 -7.98 -37.93 4.98
C PHE A 92 -6.77 -38.85 5.18
N ASN A 93 -5.64 -38.30 5.64
CA ASN A 93 -4.46 -39.09 5.99
C ASN A 93 -4.74 -40.05 7.15
N SER A 94 -5.44 -39.57 8.18
CA SER A 94 -5.85 -40.41 9.31
C SER A 94 -6.80 -41.52 8.89
N LEU A 95 -7.76 -41.24 8.01
CA LEU A 95 -8.62 -42.25 7.42
C LEU A 95 -7.84 -43.26 6.58
N GLY A 96 -6.91 -42.80 5.74
CA GLY A 96 -6.05 -43.67 4.94
C GLY A 96 -5.26 -44.66 5.81
N LYS A 97 -4.65 -44.17 6.88
CA LYS A 97 -3.94 -45.02 7.86
C LYS A 97 -4.86 -46.02 8.57
N LEU A 98 -6.09 -45.59 8.91
CA LEU A 98 -7.07 -46.48 9.53
C LEU A 98 -7.52 -47.59 8.57
N LEU A 99 -7.72 -47.26 7.29
CA LEU A 99 -8.04 -48.22 6.22
C LEU A 99 -6.89 -49.18 5.95
N GLU A 100 -5.65 -48.70 5.95
CA GLU A 100 -4.45 -49.54 5.80
C GLU A 100 -4.32 -50.53 6.98
N LYS A 101 -4.55 -50.07 8.21
CA LYS A 101 -4.36 -50.86 9.43
C LYS A 101 -5.46 -51.90 9.68
N HIS A 102 -6.71 -51.59 9.32
CA HIS A 102 -7.87 -52.45 9.60
C HIS A 102 -8.45 -53.10 8.36
N GLY A 103 -7.85 -52.89 7.18
CA GLY A 103 -8.41 -53.30 5.89
C GLY A 103 -9.58 -52.42 5.45
N VAL A 104 -10.00 -52.58 4.19
CA VAL A 104 -11.09 -51.82 3.54
C VAL A 104 -12.41 -51.87 4.33
N ASN A 105 -12.61 -52.91 5.16
CA ASN A 105 -13.77 -53.06 6.03
C ASN A 105 -13.56 -52.48 7.44
N LEU A 106 -13.52 -51.15 7.55
CA LEU A 106 -13.66 -50.45 8.84
C LEU A 106 -14.93 -50.88 9.62
N ASN A 107 -15.93 -51.44 8.92
CA ASN A 107 -17.17 -51.96 9.48
C ASN A 107 -17.02 -53.30 10.25
N GLU A 108 -16.01 -54.11 9.96
CA GLU A 108 -15.84 -55.44 10.59
C GLU A 108 -15.34 -55.34 12.03
N THR A 109 -14.58 -54.30 12.37
CA THR A 109 -14.07 -54.09 13.73
C THR A 109 -14.88 -53.01 14.45
N ALA A 110 -15.42 -53.35 15.63
CA ALA A 110 -16.15 -52.39 16.47
C ALA A 110 -15.30 -51.17 16.87
N VAL A 111 -13.98 -51.37 16.96
CA VAL A 111 -12.98 -50.33 17.25
C VAL A 111 -12.77 -49.41 16.05
N GLY A 112 -12.61 -49.96 14.84
CA GLY A 112 -12.45 -49.18 13.60
C GLY A 112 -13.64 -48.25 13.32
N ARG A 113 -14.88 -48.75 13.50
CA ARG A 113 -16.10 -47.92 13.39
C ARG A 113 -16.14 -46.76 14.38
N ARG A 114 -15.78 -46.99 15.64
CA ARG A 114 -15.81 -45.95 16.68
C ARG A 114 -14.77 -44.88 16.43
N ILE A 115 -13.54 -45.29 16.09
CA ILE A 115 -12.45 -44.37 15.79
C ILE A 115 -12.76 -43.56 14.53
N GLY A 116 -13.20 -44.22 13.45
CA GLY A 116 -13.60 -43.54 12.21
C GLY A 116 -14.69 -42.50 12.43
N ARG A 117 -15.81 -42.89 13.09
CA ARG A 117 -16.90 -41.95 13.42
C ARG A 117 -16.42 -40.78 14.28
N PHE A 118 -15.59 -41.04 15.29
CA PHE A 118 -15.03 -39.99 16.14
C PHE A 118 -14.16 -39.02 15.35
N THR A 119 -13.24 -39.52 14.51
CA THR A 119 -12.37 -38.68 13.67
C THR A 119 -13.17 -37.87 12.65
N THR A 120 -14.21 -38.47 12.05
CA THR A 120 -15.10 -37.79 11.12
C THR A 120 -15.90 -36.69 11.81
N LEU A 121 -16.47 -36.95 12.98
CA LEU A 121 -17.21 -35.95 13.74
C LEU A 121 -16.30 -34.80 14.20
N ALA A 122 -15.08 -35.12 14.67
CA ALA A 122 -14.11 -34.12 15.08
C ALA A 122 -13.66 -33.22 13.91
N ALA A 123 -13.46 -33.80 12.72
CA ALA A 123 -13.14 -33.04 11.51
C ALA A 123 -14.33 -32.21 11.03
N LEU A 124 -15.53 -32.82 10.94
CA LEU A 124 -16.75 -32.11 10.54
C LEU A 124 -17.05 -30.94 11.48
N ASN A 125 -16.82 -31.04 12.79
CA ASN A 125 -17.09 -29.93 13.70
C ASN A 125 -16.19 -28.71 13.45
N GLN A 126 -15.01 -28.91 12.86
CA GLN A 126 -14.02 -27.85 12.62
C GLN A 126 -14.05 -27.29 11.19
N LEU A 127 -14.76 -27.95 10.26
CA LEU A 127 -14.82 -27.55 8.85
C LEU A 127 -15.98 -26.59 8.55
N ASN A 128 -15.80 -25.75 7.54
CA ASN A 128 -16.88 -24.93 7.01
C ASN A 128 -17.95 -25.77 6.26
N SER A 129 -19.11 -25.17 5.96
CA SER A 129 -20.24 -25.85 5.33
C SER A 129 -19.91 -26.48 3.96
N LYS A 130 -19.05 -25.84 3.16
CA LYS A 130 -18.65 -26.36 1.84
C LYS A 130 -17.79 -27.61 1.96
N ARG A 131 -16.79 -27.57 2.85
CA ARG A 131 -15.85 -28.67 3.09
C ARG A 131 -16.52 -29.84 3.84
N LYS A 132 -17.49 -29.55 4.73
CA LYS A 132 -18.39 -30.56 5.32
C LYS A 132 -19.11 -31.36 4.24
N THR A 133 -19.73 -30.69 3.27
CA THR A 133 -20.41 -31.35 2.15
C THR A 133 -19.45 -32.23 1.37
N LEU A 134 -18.23 -31.76 1.10
CA LEU A 134 -17.21 -32.55 0.41
C LEU A 134 -16.87 -33.83 1.19
N VAL A 135 -16.63 -33.73 2.50
CA VAL A 135 -16.36 -34.91 3.35
C VAL A 135 -17.54 -35.88 3.32
N ILE A 136 -18.78 -35.40 3.44
CA ILE A 136 -19.99 -36.25 3.42
C ILE A 136 -20.12 -36.97 2.07
N VAL A 137 -19.96 -36.25 0.96
CA VAL A 137 -20.02 -36.82 -0.39
C VAL A 137 -18.94 -37.88 -0.58
N SER A 138 -17.68 -37.58 -0.22
CA SER A 138 -16.58 -38.54 -0.33
C SER A 138 -16.82 -39.80 0.51
N LEU A 139 -17.42 -39.68 1.69
CA LEU A 139 -17.73 -40.84 2.54
C LEU A 139 -18.87 -41.71 1.98
N ILE A 140 -19.86 -41.09 1.32
CA ILE A 140 -20.96 -41.79 0.65
C ILE A 140 -20.45 -42.51 -0.60
N GLU A 141 -19.67 -41.82 -1.44
CA GLU A 141 -19.12 -42.36 -2.70
C GLU A 141 -18.22 -43.57 -2.46
N ASN A 142 -17.46 -43.58 -1.37
CA ASN A 142 -16.55 -44.68 -1.02
C ASN A 142 -17.20 -45.76 -0.14
N THR A 143 -18.52 -45.72 0.04
CA THR A 143 -19.29 -46.70 0.86
C THR A 143 -18.75 -46.91 2.29
N LEU A 144 -17.99 -45.94 2.82
CA LEU A 144 -17.38 -46.00 4.16
C LEU A 144 -18.39 -45.71 5.28
N LEU A 145 -19.49 -45.02 4.94
CA LEU A 145 -20.66 -44.86 5.80
C LEU A 145 -21.85 -45.60 5.18
N THR A 146 -21.99 -46.89 5.48
CA THR A 146 -23.30 -47.54 5.31
C THR A 146 -24.24 -46.93 6.36
N ILE A 147 -25.13 -46.03 5.94
CA ILE A 147 -26.26 -45.60 6.76
C ILE A 147 -27.09 -46.86 6.99
N GLN A 148 -26.91 -47.46 8.17
CA GLN A 148 -27.73 -48.57 8.60
C GLN A 148 -29.14 -47.99 8.81
N LYS A 149 -30.00 -48.23 7.82
CA LYS A 149 -31.41 -47.92 7.87
C LYS A 149 -32.03 -49.02 8.74
N ASP A 150 -32.32 -48.69 10.00
CA ASP A 150 -33.22 -49.49 10.83
C ASP A 150 -34.62 -49.55 10.20
#